data_AF-A0A2E0PEX9-F1
#
_entry.id   AF-A0A2E0PEX9-F1
#
_cell.length_a   1.000
_cell.length_b   1.000
_cell.length_c   1.000
_cell.angle_alpha   90.00
_cell.angle_beta   90.00
_cell.angle_gamma   90.00
#
_symmetry.space_group_name_H-M   'P 1'
#
loop_
_entity.id
_entity.type
_entity.pdbx_description
1 polymer ?
#
loop_
_entity_poly.entity_id
_entity_poly.type
_entity_poly.pdbx_seq_one_letter_code
_entity_poly.pdbx_strand_id
1 'polypeptide(L)'
;MPSISQLKKFESILINFFKENDMSRKLIQYAVRLLFIIPVTLTISQAQAKAKPNVLFIFADDQCFETVANLGLTDIDTPNLDRLAKRGTQFTRA
;
A
#
# COMPACT_ATOMS: atom_id res chain seq x y z
N MET A 1 34.46 62.78 0.61
CA MET A 1 34.79 61.33 0.51
C MET A 1 34.15 60.61 1.69
N PRO A 2 33.40 59.52 1.47
CA PRO A 2 32.80 58.78 2.58
C PRO A 2 33.90 58.15 3.45
N SER A 3 33.77 58.28 4.77
CA SER A 3 34.71 57.72 5.76
C SER A 3 34.71 56.19 5.70
N ILE A 4 35.88 55.55 5.85
CA ILE A 4 36.07 54.09 5.85
C ILE A 4 35.15 53.39 6.88
N SER A 5 34.79 54.08 7.96
CA SER A 5 33.82 53.60 8.95
C SER A 5 32.40 53.43 8.39
N GLN A 6 31.98 54.32 7.47
CA GLN A 6 30.67 54.25 6.82
C GLN A 6 30.59 53.07 5.85
N LEU A 7 31.69 52.78 5.13
CA LEU A 7 31.78 51.62 4.24
C LEU A 7 31.68 50.30 5.01
N LYS A 8 32.42 50.16 6.12
CA LYS A 8 32.34 48.96 6.98
C LYS A 8 30.95 48.78 7.62
N LYS A 9 30.27 49.88 7.96
CA LYS A 9 28.89 49.85 8.49
C LYS A 9 27.91 49.39 7.42
N PHE A 10 28.09 49.82 6.17
CA PHE A 10 27.25 49.40 5.04
C PHE A 10 27.44 47.92 4.70
N GLU A 11 28.68 47.43 4.69
CA GLU A 11 28.97 45.99 4.50
C GLU A 11 28.37 45.14 5.62
N SER A 12 28.45 45.59 6.88
CA SER A 12 27.84 44.88 8.00
C SER A 12 26.31 44.85 7.93
N ILE A 13 25.68 45.92 7.44
CA ILE A 13 24.22 45.97 7.21
C ILE A 13 23.82 45.03 6.08
N LEU A 14 24.57 44.97 4.97
CA LEU A 14 24.29 44.04 3.87
C LEU A 14 24.48 42.58 4.29
N ILE A 15 25.51 42.29 5.07
CA ILE A 15 25.75 40.95 5.62
C ILE A 15 24.63 40.57 6.60
N ASN A 16 24.23 41.47 7.50
CA ASN A 16 23.14 41.21 8.43
C ASN A 16 21.79 41.06 7.70
N PHE A 17 21.51 41.88 6.69
CA PHE A 17 20.32 41.78 5.84
C PHE A 17 20.28 40.45 5.07
N PHE A 18 21.42 40.01 4.50
CA PHE A 18 21.50 38.71 3.83
C PHE A 18 21.41 37.53 4.81
N LYS A 19 21.86 37.72 6.06
CA LYS A 19 21.78 36.74 7.16
C LYS A 19 20.40 36.66 7.81
N GLU A 20 19.56 37.68 7.64
CA GLU A 20 18.24 37.85 8.26
C GLU A 20 17.07 37.40 7.37
N ASN A 21 17.32 36.51 6.39
CA ASN A 21 16.24 35.92 5.60
C ASN A 21 15.78 34.56 6.18
N ASP A 22 15.03 34.64 7.28
CA ASP A 22 14.44 33.50 8.02
C ASP A 22 13.53 32.63 7.12
N MET A 23 12.99 33.21 6.04
CA MET A 23 12.17 32.53 5.04
C MET A 23 12.92 31.46 4.25
N SER A 24 14.20 31.69 3.94
CA SER A 24 15.02 30.69 3.22
C SER A 24 15.31 29.47 4.10
N ARG A 25 15.47 29.66 5.42
CA ARG A 25 15.67 28.56 6.38
C ARG A 25 14.42 27.70 6.55
N LYS A 26 13.23 28.32 6.63
CA LYS A 26 11.95 27.59 6.69
C LYS A 26 11.68 26.84 5.39
N LEU A 27 11.96 27.45 4.23
CA LEU A 27 11.82 26.81 2.93
C LEU A 27 12.74 25.58 2.80
N ILE A 28 14.00 25.70 3.22
CA ILE A 28 14.96 24.59 3.26
C ILE A 28 14.49 23.51 4.24
N GLN A 29 13.97 23.87 5.41
CA GLN A 29 13.42 22.90 6.36
C GLN A 29 12.20 22.15 5.82
N TYR A 30 11.29 22.84 5.12
CA TYR A 30 10.15 22.20 4.46
C TYR A 30 10.60 21.30 3.30
N ALA A 31 11.55 21.73 2.48
CA ALA A 31 12.10 20.92 1.41
C ALA A 31 12.78 19.64 1.95
N VAL A 32 13.54 19.77 3.05
CA VAL A 32 14.15 18.62 3.74
C VAL A 32 13.08 17.71 4.33
N ARG A 33 12.05 18.24 5.00
CA ARG A 33 10.94 17.42 5.52
C ARG A 33 10.19 16.69 4.41
N LEU A 34 9.93 17.34 3.28
CA LEU A 34 9.28 16.73 2.12
C LEU A 34 10.18 15.65 1.50
N LEU A 35 11.49 15.88 1.41
CA LEU A 35 12.47 14.89 0.94
C LEU A 35 12.48 13.61 1.80
N PHE A 36 12.23 13.73 3.12
CA PHE A 36 12.13 12.58 4.02
C PHE A 36 10.74 11.91 4.04
N ILE A 37 9.65 12.65 3.79
CA ILE A 37 8.28 12.10 3.82
C ILE A 37 7.92 11.33 2.54
N ILE A 38 8.36 11.80 1.38
CA ILE A 38 8.07 11.18 0.06
C ILE A 38 8.56 9.72 -0.05
N PRO A 39 9.80 9.36 0.35
CA PRO A 39 10.24 7.96 0.26
C PRO A 39 9.52 7.06 1.27
N VAL A 40 9.14 7.58 2.44
CA VAL A 40 8.43 6.80 3.47
C VAL A 40 7.06 6.36 2.99
N THR A 41 6.29 7.24 2.34
CA THR A 41 4.95 6.89 1.83
C THR A 41 5.01 5.89 0.67
N LEU A 42 6.05 5.95 -0.16
CA LEU A 42 6.24 4.99 -1.26
C LEU A 42 6.57 3.57 -0.77
N THR A 43 7.31 3.44 0.34
CA THR A 43 7.69 2.12 0.89
C THR A 43 6.52 1.36 1.52
N ILE A 44 5.56 2.07 2.13
CA ILE A 44 4.39 1.44 2.77
C ILE A 44 3.47 0.78 1.72
N SER A 45 3.40 1.34 0.52
CA SER A 45 2.57 0.80 -0.56
C SER A 45 3.05 -0.55 -1.11
N GLN A 46 4.33 -0.92 -0.94
CA GLN A 46 4.87 -2.20 -1.43
C GLN A 46 4.73 -3.35 -0.43
N ALA A 47 4.39 -3.06 0.83
CA ALA A 47 4.28 -4.08 1.87
C ALA A 47 2.97 -4.91 1.81
N GLN A 48 2.03 -4.55 0.92
CA GLN A 48 0.84 -5.38 0.66
C GLN A 48 1.14 -6.47 -0.38
N ALA A 49 2.10 -7.33 -0.08
CA ALA A 49 2.19 -8.62 -0.77
C ALA A 49 0.97 -9.45 -0.35
N LYS A 50 0.01 -9.66 -1.26
CA LYS A 50 -1.15 -10.50 -1.00
C LYS A 50 -0.66 -11.92 -0.71
N ALA A 51 -0.90 -12.41 0.51
CA ALA A 51 -0.48 -13.75 0.90
C ALA A 51 -0.98 -14.77 -0.14
N LYS A 52 -0.08 -15.64 -0.60
CA LYS A 52 -0.42 -16.68 -1.57
C LYS A 52 -1.53 -17.56 -0.98
N PRO A 53 -2.64 -17.81 -1.69
CA PRO A 53 -3.68 -18.67 -1.18
C PRO A 53 -3.18 -20.12 -1.07
N ASN A 54 -3.66 -20.84 -0.06
CA ASN A 54 -3.48 -22.28 0.01
C ASN A 54 -4.46 -22.96 -0.95
N VAL A 55 -3.99 -23.94 -1.70
CA VAL A 55 -4.81 -24.70 -2.65
C VAL A 55 -4.90 -26.14 -2.17
N LEU A 56 -6.13 -26.63 -1.97
CA LEU A 56 -6.44 -28.02 -1.62
C LEU A 56 -7.22 -28.64 -2.77
N PHE A 57 -6.68 -29.72 -3.35
CA PHE A 57 -7.34 -30.50 -4.39
C PHE A 57 -7.81 -31.83 -3.80
N ILE A 58 -9.10 -32.09 -3.88
CA ILE A 58 -9.74 -33.32 -3.38
C ILE A 58 -10.32 -34.05 -4.60
N PHE A 59 -9.97 -35.32 -4.75
CA PHE A 59 -10.46 -36.18 -5.82
C PHE A 59 -10.94 -37.49 -5.20
N ALA A 60 -12.04 -38.02 -5.73
CA ALA A 60 -12.61 -39.29 -5.32
C ALA A 60 -12.76 -40.18 -6.55
N ASP A 61 -12.40 -41.46 -6.40
CA ASP A 61 -12.58 -42.45 -7.46
C ASP A 61 -14.06 -42.83 -7.58
N ASP A 62 -14.53 -43.08 -8.80
CA ASP A 62 -15.91 -43.47 -9.14
C ASP A 62 -17.04 -42.56 -8.59
N GLN A 63 -16.73 -41.34 -8.12
CA GLN A 63 -17.76 -40.42 -7.64
C GLN A 63 -18.55 -39.81 -8.82
N CYS A 64 -19.75 -40.33 -9.06
CA CYS A 64 -20.67 -39.78 -10.05
C CYS A 64 -21.31 -38.47 -9.56
N PHE A 65 -21.50 -37.50 -10.47
CA PHE A 65 -22.12 -36.22 -10.15
C PHE A 65 -23.51 -36.39 -9.53
N GLU A 66 -24.29 -37.39 -9.95
CA GLU A 66 -25.64 -37.66 -9.44
C GLU A 66 -25.68 -37.97 -7.94
N THR A 67 -24.54 -38.38 -7.36
CA THR A 67 -24.41 -38.75 -5.94
C THR A 67 -24.20 -37.55 -5.00
N VAL A 68 -24.18 -36.33 -5.53
CA VAL A 68 -24.12 -35.11 -4.72
C VAL A 68 -25.54 -34.63 -4.45
N ALA A 69 -25.93 -34.59 -3.17
CA ALA A 69 -27.28 -34.21 -2.72
C ALA A 69 -27.74 -32.87 -3.29
N ASN A 70 -26.81 -31.89 -3.40
CA ASN A 70 -27.09 -30.57 -3.95
C ASN A 70 -27.64 -30.57 -5.40
N LEU A 71 -27.48 -31.67 -6.15
CA LEU A 71 -28.04 -31.81 -7.48
C LEU A 71 -29.49 -32.34 -7.47
N GLY A 72 -29.97 -32.87 -6.35
CA GLY A 72 -31.35 -33.35 -6.19
C GLY A 72 -31.69 -34.58 -7.04
N LEU A 73 -30.69 -35.32 -7.49
CA LEU A 73 -30.84 -36.47 -8.38
C LEU A 73 -30.97 -37.80 -7.63
N THR A 74 -30.52 -37.85 -6.38
CA THR A 74 -30.52 -39.05 -5.52
C THR A 74 -30.88 -38.69 -4.08
N ASP A 75 -31.30 -39.69 -3.29
CA ASP A 75 -31.59 -39.56 -1.85
C ASP A 75 -30.32 -39.78 -1.00
N ILE A 76 -29.20 -39.22 -1.43
CA ILE A 76 -27.88 -39.35 -0.79
C ILE A 76 -27.61 -38.06 -0.03
N ASP A 77 -27.18 -38.17 1.23
CA ASP A 77 -26.79 -37.02 2.05
C ASP A 77 -25.30 -36.70 1.89
N THR A 78 -24.98 -35.50 1.38
CA THR A 78 -23.59 -35.00 1.25
C THR A 78 -23.36 -33.65 1.94
N PRO A 79 -23.62 -33.52 3.26
CA PRO A 79 -23.71 -32.22 3.94
C PRO A 79 -22.44 -31.36 3.86
N ASN A 80 -21.25 -31.99 3.80
CA ASN A 80 -19.98 -31.28 3.67
C ASN A 80 -19.75 -30.75 2.24
N LEU A 81 -20.11 -31.54 1.23
CA LEU A 81 -19.97 -31.17 -0.18
C LEU A 81 -21.03 -30.13 -0.55
N ASP A 82 -22.25 -30.25 -0.04
CA ASP A 82 -23.32 -29.27 -0.25
C ASP A 82 -22.95 -27.91 0.35
N ARG A 83 -22.35 -27.92 1.55
CA ARG A 83 -21.82 -26.70 2.17
C ARG A 83 -20.71 -26.06 1.34
N LEU A 84 -19.85 -26.86 0.70
CA LEU A 84 -18.80 -26.37 -0.18
C LEU A 84 -19.38 -25.77 -1.47
N ALA A 85 -20.35 -26.46 -2.10
CA ALA A 85 -21.03 -26.00 -3.30
C ALA A 85 -21.78 -24.67 -3.06
N LYS A 86 -22.53 -24.55 -1.95
CA LYS A 86 -23.25 -23.33 -1.57
C LYS A 86 -22.34 -22.13 -1.28
N ARG A 87 -21.11 -22.36 -0.81
CA ARG A 87 -20.14 -21.31 -0.46
C ARG A 87 -19.19 -20.99 -1.61
N GLY A 88 -19.20 -21.77 -2.68
CA GLY A 88 -18.24 -21.70 -3.76
C GLY A 88 -18.91 -21.65 -5.12
N THR A 89 -18.30 -22.31 -6.08
CA THR A 89 -18.82 -22.43 -7.44
C THR A 89 -18.89 -23.90 -7.79
N GLN A 90 -20.05 -24.32 -8.32
CA GLN A 90 -20.27 -25.67 -8.79
C GLN A 90 -20.32 -25.68 -10.32
N PHE A 91 -19.64 -26.64 -10.93
CA PHE A 91 -19.72 -26.92 -12.36
C PHE A 91 -20.65 -28.11 -12.58
N THR A 92 -21.75 -27.92 -13.31
CA THR A 92 -22.75 -28.97 -13.59
C THR A 92 -22.48 -29.72 -14.89
N ARG A 93 -21.45 -29.30 -15.64
CA ARG A 93 -21.04 -29.86 -16.95
C ARG A 93 -19.51 -29.89 -17.04
N ALA A 94 -18.90 -30.70 -16.18
CA ALA A 94 -17.44 -30.87 -16.10
C ALA A 94 -16.98 -32.16 -16.77
#